data_AF-A0A1R1JSD2-F1
#
_entry.id   AF-A0A1R1JSD2-F1
#
_cell.length_a   1.000
_cell.length_b   1.000
_cell.length_c   1.000
_cell.angle_alpha   90.00
_cell.angle_beta   90.00
_cell.angle_gamma   90.00
#
_symmetry.space_group_name_H-M   'P 1'
#
loop_
_entity.id
_entity.type
_entity.pdbx_description
1 polymer ?
#
loop_
_entity_poly.entity_id
_entity_poly.type
_entity_poly.pdbx_seq_one_letter_code
_entity_poly.pdbx_strand_id
1 'polypeptide(L)'
;MDESTTIEQLVSQMAQSDDPELQEGDPAQPEGEANSAVQPAGEQDDDPQDDPDGSSDDNPAAASPDDQVIEWETSSGEKFSAPVAELKAGYMRNQDYTHKTQELARERDSFNERVQQQFQQVQQFAQALGELHVQDRIVKQLEANIAQINRYDDPTGYSSAVSELMMATKQRDGLAAHLQTVQQARTQEQHQAFLAAQKQAAAELSTGPNAIPGFGKELVQKLNVTGRDYGFSPEEMSTITDPRHIRVLHDAMKYRELQAKKPEAMKKVAAAPKPAPQTRSVPPNTVQKAAKSFAAKPSIEAMAVLMNAANK
;
A
#
# COMPACT_ATOMS: atom_id res chain seq x y z
N MET A 1 -10.29 -32.25 -5.46
CA MET A 1 -9.09 -31.95 -4.66
C MET A 1 -8.91 -30.46 -4.77
N ASP A 2 -9.01 -29.77 -3.66
CA ASP A 2 -9.22 -28.32 -3.63
C ASP A 2 -7.89 -27.56 -3.77
N GLU A 3 -7.73 -26.82 -4.87
CA GLU A 3 -6.55 -25.99 -5.17
C GLU A 3 -6.77 -24.50 -4.84
N SER A 4 -7.92 -24.14 -4.26
CA SER A 4 -8.41 -22.76 -4.14
C SER A 4 -7.77 -21.94 -3.00
N THR A 5 -6.47 -22.06 -2.78
CA THR A 5 -5.85 -21.65 -1.50
C THR A 5 -4.50 -20.92 -1.66
N THR A 6 -4.10 -20.40 -2.82
CA THR A 6 -2.76 -19.76 -2.96
C THR A 6 -2.55 -18.57 -2.01
N ILE A 7 -3.51 -17.62 -1.95
CA ILE A 7 -3.43 -16.45 -1.05
C ILE A 7 -3.56 -16.90 0.42
N GLU A 8 -4.43 -17.87 0.72
CA GLU A 8 -4.60 -18.41 2.08
C GLU A 8 -3.40 -19.24 2.56
N GLN A 9 -2.72 -19.97 1.67
CA GLN A 9 -1.44 -20.65 1.90
C GLN A 9 -0.34 -19.63 2.17
N LEU A 10 -0.34 -18.51 1.44
CA LEU A 10 0.63 -17.44 1.64
C LEU A 10 0.50 -16.77 3.00
N VAL A 11 -0.73 -16.41 3.39
CA VAL A 11 -1.03 -15.89 4.73
C VAL A 11 -0.77 -16.97 5.80
N SER A 12 -0.96 -18.26 5.49
CA SER A 12 -0.56 -19.36 6.37
C SER A 12 0.95 -19.45 6.56
N GLN A 13 1.74 -19.18 5.52
CA GLN A 13 3.19 -19.28 5.54
C GLN A 13 3.80 -18.08 6.30
N MET A 14 3.21 -16.88 6.17
CA MET A 14 3.51 -15.75 7.05
C MET A 14 3.15 -16.05 8.51
N ALA A 15 1.94 -16.57 8.78
CA ALA A 15 1.49 -16.90 10.15
C ALA A 15 2.22 -18.09 10.80
N GLN A 16 3.03 -18.85 10.06
CA GLN A 16 3.89 -19.91 10.57
C GLN A 16 5.34 -19.45 10.80
N SER A 17 5.64 -18.17 10.55
CA SER A 17 6.98 -17.60 10.79
C SER A 17 7.15 -16.99 12.18
N ASP A 18 6.06 -16.82 12.94
CA ASP A 18 6.04 -16.40 14.34
C ASP A 18 5.62 -17.59 15.23
N ASP A 19 6.59 -18.26 15.85
CA ASP A 19 6.38 -19.15 17.00
C ASP A 19 6.69 -18.34 18.28
N PRO A 20 5.80 -18.28 19.29
CA PRO A 20 5.86 -17.23 20.31
C PRO A 20 6.62 -17.66 21.58
N GLU A 21 7.66 -16.91 21.96
CA GLU A 21 8.18 -16.98 23.33
C GLU A 21 7.51 -15.91 24.22
N LEU A 22 6.79 -16.39 25.23
CA LEU A 22 5.98 -15.61 26.16
C LEU A 22 6.84 -14.79 27.13
N GLN A 23 6.44 -13.55 27.40
CA GLN A 23 6.47 -13.06 28.78
C GLN A 23 5.34 -12.05 29.06
N GLU A 24 4.58 -12.34 30.12
CA GLU A 24 3.40 -11.59 30.56
C GLU A 24 3.78 -10.31 31.33
N GLY A 25 2.92 -9.28 31.28
CA GLY A 25 3.15 -8.00 31.98
C GLY A 25 2.01 -6.98 31.79
N ASP A 26 0.84 -7.28 32.35
CA ASP A 26 -0.38 -6.43 32.34
C ASP A 26 -0.28 -5.28 33.40
N PRO A 27 -1.25 -4.35 33.54
CA PRO A 27 -1.41 -3.12 32.75
C PRO A 27 -1.33 -1.81 33.58
N ALA A 28 -1.20 -0.66 32.90
CA ALA A 28 -1.68 0.64 33.41
C ALA A 28 -1.97 1.67 32.29
N GLN A 29 -3.26 1.90 32.00
CA GLN A 29 -3.81 3.15 31.42
C GLN A 29 -4.17 4.13 32.56
N PRO A 30 -4.62 5.41 32.34
CA PRO A 30 -5.00 6.11 31.09
C PRO A 30 -4.14 7.42 30.88
N GLU A 31 -4.47 8.50 30.15
CA GLU A 31 -5.64 8.96 29.36
C GLU A 31 -5.22 10.07 28.34
N GLY A 32 -6.14 10.52 27.46
CA GLY A 32 -6.03 11.72 26.60
C GLY A 32 -5.43 11.47 25.20
N GLU A 33 -6.15 11.59 24.08
CA GLU A 33 -6.80 12.78 23.48
C GLU A 33 -5.81 13.96 23.25
N ALA A 34 -5.72 14.62 22.07
CA ALA A 34 -6.65 14.68 20.94
C ALA A 34 -5.97 14.88 19.55
N ASN A 35 -6.81 14.86 18.51
CA ASN A 35 -6.51 14.97 17.08
C ASN A 35 -6.42 16.43 16.57
N SER A 36 -5.50 16.74 15.63
CA SER A 36 -5.62 17.70 14.50
C SER A 36 -4.23 17.89 13.85
N ALA A 37 -4.01 17.56 12.57
CA ALA A 37 -4.46 18.27 11.36
C ALA A 37 -3.85 19.68 11.22
N VAL A 38 -2.82 19.81 10.35
CA VAL A 38 -2.14 21.07 10.02
C VAL A 38 -2.24 21.34 8.51
N GLN A 39 -2.79 22.49 8.15
CA GLN A 39 -2.56 23.18 6.87
C GLN A 39 -2.53 24.71 7.10
N PRO A 40 -1.89 25.50 6.21
CA PRO A 40 -1.19 26.72 6.62
C PRO A 40 -1.94 28.03 6.33
N ALA A 41 -1.49 29.09 7.03
CA ALA A 41 -1.61 30.50 6.67
C ALA A 41 -0.26 31.16 7.07
N GLY A 42 0.25 32.20 6.42
CA GLY A 42 -0.36 33.17 5.50
C GLY A 42 -0.07 34.57 6.07
N GLU A 43 0.59 35.44 5.31
CA GLU A 43 1.27 36.63 5.85
C GLU A 43 0.35 37.67 6.51
N GLN A 44 0.91 38.44 7.45
CA GLN A 44 0.47 39.81 7.71
C GLN A 44 1.61 40.71 8.21
N ASP A 45 1.73 41.89 7.60
CA ASP A 45 2.65 42.97 7.96
C ASP A 45 2.38 43.53 9.36
N ASP A 46 3.41 44.14 9.97
CA ASP A 46 3.29 45.00 11.16
C ASP A 46 4.03 46.33 10.91
N ASP A 47 3.35 47.44 11.13
CA ASP A 47 3.82 48.82 10.91
C ASP A 47 4.25 49.39 12.28
N PRO A 48 5.48 49.93 12.45
CA PRO A 48 6.06 50.11 13.78
C PRO A 48 5.50 51.32 14.53
N GLN A 49 5.22 51.14 15.81
CA GLN A 49 4.90 52.24 16.73
C GLN A 49 5.87 52.23 17.92
N ASP A 50 6.53 53.38 18.13
CA ASP A 50 7.71 53.57 18.99
C ASP A 50 7.34 54.01 20.43
N ASP A 51 8.38 54.21 21.25
CA ASP A 51 8.45 54.81 22.60
C ASP A 51 8.25 53.86 23.83
N PRO A 52 8.96 54.09 24.97
CA PRO A 52 10.22 53.36 25.18
C PRO A 52 10.47 52.87 26.63
N ASP A 53 11.72 52.42 26.84
CA ASP A 53 12.47 52.35 28.11
C ASP A 53 12.21 51.14 29.03
N GLY A 54 13.29 50.60 29.61
CA GLY A 54 13.22 49.46 30.52
C GLY A 54 14.37 48.45 30.45
N SER A 55 15.57 48.86 30.89
CA SER A 55 16.70 48.01 31.30
C SER A 55 17.54 47.31 30.21
N SER A 56 18.84 47.62 30.23
CA SER A 56 19.89 46.75 29.72
C SER A 56 19.87 45.41 30.45
N ASP A 57 19.69 44.32 29.70
CA ASP A 57 20.33 43.05 30.02
C ASP A 57 21.21 42.70 28.80
N ASP A 58 22.49 43.10 28.89
CA ASP A 58 23.50 42.89 27.84
C ASP A 58 23.96 41.44 27.85
N ASN A 59 23.03 40.55 27.49
CA ASN A 59 23.33 39.19 27.15
C ASN A 59 23.66 39.18 25.65
N PRO A 60 24.93 38.98 25.23
CA PRO A 60 25.25 38.92 23.82
C PRO A 60 24.53 37.72 23.24
N ALA A 61 23.45 37.98 22.49
CA ALA A 61 22.74 36.96 21.75
C ALA A 61 23.76 36.23 20.89
N ALA A 62 24.04 34.98 21.23
CA ALA A 62 25.02 34.17 20.54
C ALA A 62 24.53 34.03 19.10
N ALA A 63 25.13 34.82 18.19
CA ALA A 63 24.77 34.82 16.79
C ALA A 63 24.77 33.37 16.32
N SER A 64 23.62 32.90 15.83
CA SER A 64 23.49 31.52 15.41
C SER A 64 24.54 31.29 14.32
N PRO A 65 25.31 30.18 14.34
CA PRO A 65 26.39 29.98 13.37
C PRO A 65 25.91 29.95 11.92
N ASP A 66 24.60 29.77 11.71
CA ASP A 66 23.93 29.83 10.42
C ASP A 66 23.70 31.29 9.90
N ASP A 67 23.71 32.32 10.75
CA ASP A 67 23.54 33.75 10.38
C ASP A 67 24.84 34.45 9.96
N GLN A 68 26.00 33.80 10.14
CA GLN A 68 27.29 34.36 9.74
C GLN A 68 27.35 34.52 8.22
N VAL A 69 27.61 35.74 7.74
CA VAL A 69 27.81 36.01 6.30
C VAL A 69 29.26 35.72 5.93
N ILE A 70 29.46 34.96 4.85
CA ILE A 70 30.79 34.65 4.29
C ILE A 70 30.92 35.33 2.93
N GLU A 71 32.02 36.06 2.74
CA GLU A 71 32.41 36.62 1.45
C GLU A 71 33.52 35.78 0.81
N TRP A 72 33.41 35.50 -0.49
CA TRP A 72 34.44 34.83 -1.27
C TRP A 72 34.54 35.39 -2.69
N GLU A 73 35.74 35.34 -3.26
CA GLU A 73 36.01 35.72 -4.65
C GLU A 73 36.20 34.46 -5.49
N THR A 74 35.48 34.38 -6.60
CA THR A 74 35.63 33.29 -7.58
C THR A 74 36.91 33.48 -8.39
N SER A 75 37.40 32.40 -9.02
CA SER A 75 38.61 32.46 -9.89
C SER A 75 38.46 33.35 -11.13
N SER A 76 37.24 33.84 -11.41
CA SER A 76 36.91 34.87 -12.41
C SER A 76 36.98 36.31 -11.89
N GLY A 77 37.29 36.54 -10.60
CA GLY A 77 37.37 37.86 -9.98
C GLY A 77 36.03 38.43 -9.51
N GLU A 78 34.97 37.61 -9.48
CA GLU A 78 33.63 38.02 -9.07
C GLU A 78 33.39 37.67 -7.59
N LYS A 79 32.95 38.66 -6.81
CA LYS A 79 32.78 38.56 -5.35
C LYS A 79 31.34 38.23 -4.99
N PHE A 80 31.17 37.22 -4.15
CA PHE A 80 29.89 36.77 -3.63
C PHE A 80 29.88 36.87 -2.11
N SER A 81 28.69 37.10 -1.55
CA SER A 81 28.44 37.23 -0.11
C SER A 81 27.12 36.52 0.19
N ALA A 82 27.14 35.55 1.11
CA ALA A 82 25.94 34.79 1.47
C ALA A 82 25.98 34.30 2.94
N PRO A 83 24.83 34.16 3.62
CA PRO A 83 24.76 33.53 4.94
C PRO A 83 25.18 32.05 4.91
N VAL A 84 25.78 31.56 6.00
CA VAL A 84 26.11 30.14 6.19
C VAL A 84 24.87 29.24 6.00
N ALA A 85 23.69 29.68 6.45
CA ALA A 85 22.41 29.00 6.23
C ALA A 85 22.15 28.70 4.75
N GLU A 86 22.36 29.69 3.87
CA GLU A 86 22.11 29.56 2.43
C GLU A 86 23.16 28.69 1.76
N LEU A 87 24.44 28.83 2.13
CA LEU A 87 25.53 27.98 1.65
C LEU A 87 25.30 26.49 1.99
N LYS A 88 24.88 26.22 3.24
CA LYS A 88 24.54 24.89 3.74
C LYS A 88 23.32 24.31 3.02
N ALA A 89 22.27 25.11 2.85
CA ALA A 89 21.08 24.71 2.08
C ALA A 89 21.40 24.45 0.59
N GLY A 90 22.24 25.28 -0.03
CA GLY A 90 22.72 25.12 -1.40
C GLY A 90 23.57 23.86 -1.57
N TYR A 91 24.49 23.59 -0.63
CA TYR A 91 25.26 22.35 -0.61
C TYR A 91 24.37 21.11 -0.47
N MET A 92 23.42 21.12 0.48
CA MET A 92 22.48 20.01 0.68
C MET A 92 21.61 19.77 -0.56
N ARG A 93 21.11 20.82 -1.22
CA ARG A 93 20.38 20.71 -2.50
C ARG A 93 21.26 20.13 -3.60
N ASN A 94 22.48 20.65 -3.78
CA ASN A 94 23.42 20.15 -4.80
C ASN A 94 23.80 18.68 -4.55
N GLN A 95 23.98 18.28 -3.29
CA GLN A 95 24.24 16.90 -2.90
C GLN A 95 23.04 16.00 -3.20
N ASP A 96 21.82 16.42 -2.85
CA ASP A 96 20.56 15.71 -3.15
C ASP A 96 20.32 15.56 -4.66
N TYR A 97 20.46 16.64 -5.43
CA TYR A 97 20.38 16.59 -6.90
C TYR A 97 21.45 15.69 -7.51
N THR A 98 22.68 15.72 -6.98
CA THR A 98 23.78 14.87 -7.46
C THR A 98 23.48 13.38 -7.19
N HIS A 99 23.06 13.03 -5.97
CA HIS A 99 22.67 11.65 -5.63
C HIS A 99 21.49 11.18 -6.48
N LYS A 100 20.39 11.94 -6.54
CA LYS A 100 19.21 11.59 -7.35
C LYS A 100 19.53 11.47 -8.84
N THR A 101 20.40 12.32 -9.38
CA THR A 101 20.81 12.22 -10.79
C THR A 101 21.67 10.99 -11.04
N GLN A 102 22.57 10.62 -10.11
CA GLN A 102 23.35 9.39 -10.18
C GLN A 102 22.48 8.14 -10.00
N GLU A 103 21.51 8.16 -9.09
CA GLU A 103 20.55 7.07 -8.87
C GLU A 103 19.67 6.87 -10.10
N LEU A 104 19.11 7.94 -10.66
CA LEU A 104 18.32 7.89 -11.89
C LEU A 104 19.15 7.43 -13.11
N ALA A 105 20.43 7.77 -13.17
CA ALA A 105 21.34 7.23 -14.18
C ALA A 105 21.53 5.71 -14.00
N ARG A 106 21.90 5.26 -12.79
CA ARG A 106 22.03 3.82 -12.46
C ARG A 106 20.74 3.04 -12.71
N GLU A 107 19.58 3.61 -12.38
CA GLU A 107 18.28 2.99 -12.63
C GLU A 107 18.05 2.81 -14.13
N ARG A 108 18.26 3.86 -14.93
CA ARG A 108 18.16 3.81 -16.40
C ARG A 108 19.14 2.81 -17.01
N ASP A 109 20.38 2.78 -16.55
CA ASP A 109 21.39 1.82 -17.02
C ASP A 109 20.96 0.38 -16.69
N SER A 110 20.55 0.11 -15.45
CA SER A 110 20.04 -1.21 -15.03
C SER A 110 18.76 -1.63 -15.77
N PHE A 111 17.93 -0.67 -16.18
CA PHE A 111 16.74 -0.92 -16.99
C PHE A 111 17.13 -1.25 -18.43
N ASN A 112 18.02 -0.47 -19.03
CA ASN A 112 18.56 -0.69 -20.38
C ASN A 112 19.28 -2.04 -20.47
N GLU A 113 20.07 -2.42 -19.47
CA GLU A 113 20.72 -3.72 -19.38
C GLU A 113 19.70 -4.86 -19.34
N ARG A 114 18.68 -4.78 -18.47
CA ARG A 114 17.59 -5.78 -18.41
C ARG A 114 16.84 -5.92 -19.73
N VAL A 115 16.51 -4.78 -20.38
CA VAL A 115 15.85 -4.78 -21.69
C VAL A 115 16.74 -5.40 -22.78
N GLN A 116 18.04 -5.10 -22.79
CA GLN A 116 18.98 -5.72 -23.73
C GLN A 116 19.13 -7.23 -23.48
N GLN A 117 19.25 -7.67 -22.23
CA GLN A 117 19.31 -9.09 -21.87
C GLN A 117 18.04 -9.82 -22.32
N GLN A 118 16.85 -9.26 -22.05
CA GLN A 118 15.58 -9.83 -22.48
C GLN A 118 15.48 -9.90 -24.01
N PHE A 119 15.92 -8.86 -24.74
CA PHE A 119 15.95 -8.87 -26.20
C PHE A 119 16.90 -9.93 -26.75
N GLN A 120 18.11 -10.07 -26.18
CA GLN A 120 19.07 -11.10 -26.56
C GLN A 120 18.52 -12.51 -26.32
N GLN A 121 17.87 -12.77 -25.18
CA GLN A 121 17.20 -14.05 -24.91
C GLN A 121 16.10 -14.36 -25.93
N VAL A 122 15.26 -13.38 -26.28
CA VAL A 122 14.21 -13.54 -27.30
C VAL A 122 14.82 -13.80 -28.68
N GLN A 123 15.92 -13.12 -29.03
CA GLN A 123 16.64 -13.33 -30.30
C GLN A 123 17.27 -14.73 -30.37
N GLN A 124 17.92 -15.19 -29.31
CA GLN A 124 18.50 -16.54 -29.21
C GLN A 124 17.42 -17.62 -29.32
N PHE A 125 16.29 -17.44 -28.62
CA PHE A 125 15.15 -18.37 -28.69
C PHE A 125 14.53 -18.41 -30.10
N ALA A 126 14.38 -17.26 -30.76
CA ALA A 126 13.89 -17.19 -32.14
C ALA A 126 14.87 -17.82 -33.15
N GLN A 127 16.18 -17.66 -32.94
CA GLN A 127 17.22 -18.33 -33.75
C GLN A 127 17.17 -19.85 -33.58
N ALA A 128 17.10 -20.35 -32.34
CA ALA A 128 17.01 -21.79 -32.05
C ALA A 128 15.73 -22.42 -32.61
N LEU A 129 14.58 -21.72 -32.57
CA LEU A 129 13.35 -22.15 -33.26
C LEU A 129 13.52 -22.18 -34.79
N GLY A 130 14.18 -21.17 -35.36
CA GLY A 130 14.50 -21.13 -36.79
C GLY A 130 15.40 -22.30 -37.22
N GLU A 131 16.41 -22.62 -36.42
CA GLU A 131 17.31 -23.75 -36.65
C GLU A 131 16.57 -25.09 -36.55
N LEU A 132 15.73 -25.28 -35.53
CA LEU A 132 14.87 -26.46 -35.39
C LEU A 132 13.98 -26.65 -36.64
N HIS A 133 13.36 -25.58 -37.13
CA HIS A 133 12.55 -25.61 -38.35
C HIS A 133 13.33 -25.90 -39.64
N VAL A 134 14.63 -25.61 -39.68
CA VAL A 134 15.51 -26.00 -40.79
C VAL A 134 15.86 -27.49 -40.67
N GLN A 135 16.24 -27.94 -39.47
CA GLN A 135 16.55 -29.36 -39.21
C GLN A 135 15.36 -30.28 -39.46
N ASP A 136 14.13 -29.87 -39.08
CA ASP A 136 12.90 -30.59 -39.41
C ASP A 136 12.69 -30.79 -40.93
N ARG A 137 13.13 -29.84 -41.76
CA ARG A 137 13.07 -29.98 -43.23
C ARG A 137 14.15 -30.92 -43.73
N ILE A 138 15.37 -30.84 -43.18
CA ILE A 138 16.48 -31.73 -43.53
C ILE A 138 16.11 -33.18 -43.21
N VAL A 139 15.60 -33.45 -42.00
CA VAL A 139 15.10 -34.79 -41.60
C VAL A 139 14.05 -35.30 -42.58
N LYS A 140 13.00 -34.52 -42.87
CA LYS A 140 11.94 -34.92 -43.83
C LYS A 140 12.46 -35.14 -45.25
N GLN A 141 13.45 -34.36 -45.69
CA GLN A 141 14.08 -34.52 -47.00
C GLN A 141 14.92 -35.81 -47.06
N LEU A 142 15.65 -36.14 -46.00
CA LEU A 142 16.41 -37.39 -45.89
C LEU A 142 15.47 -38.60 -45.81
N GLU A 143 14.39 -38.54 -45.04
CA GLU A 143 13.33 -39.57 -45.01
C GLU A 143 12.76 -39.83 -46.42
N ALA A 144 12.42 -38.76 -47.15
CA ALA A 144 11.91 -38.86 -48.52
C ALA A 144 12.95 -39.39 -49.51
N ASN A 145 14.24 -39.10 -49.32
CA ASN A 145 15.33 -39.63 -50.14
C ASN A 145 15.56 -41.12 -49.88
N ILE A 146 15.62 -41.55 -48.62
CA ILE A 146 15.77 -42.96 -48.21
C ILE A 146 14.63 -43.81 -48.78
N ALA A 147 13.40 -43.28 -48.79
CA ALA A 147 12.24 -43.96 -49.37
C ALA A 147 12.36 -44.23 -50.89
N GLN A 148 13.28 -43.57 -51.59
CA GLN A 148 13.57 -43.80 -53.02
C GLN A 148 14.73 -44.78 -53.24
N ILE A 149 15.52 -45.11 -52.21
CA ILE A 149 16.66 -46.03 -52.32
C ILE A 149 16.18 -47.47 -52.13
N ASN A 150 16.26 -48.29 -53.18
CA ASN A 150 16.03 -49.73 -53.03
C ASN A 150 17.22 -50.38 -52.30
N ARG A 151 16.99 -50.78 -51.05
CA ARG A 151 17.96 -51.44 -50.17
C ARG A 151 18.58 -52.72 -50.76
N TYR A 152 17.91 -53.38 -51.70
CA TYR A 152 18.45 -54.58 -52.37
C TYR A 152 19.37 -54.26 -53.54
N ASP A 153 19.17 -53.12 -54.21
CA ASP A 153 19.98 -52.70 -55.37
C ASP A 153 21.21 -51.88 -54.93
N ASP A 154 21.06 -51.02 -53.92
CA ASP A 154 22.17 -50.32 -53.27
C ASP A 154 22.10 -50.39 -51.72
N PRO A 155 22.67 -51.46 -51.12
CA PRO A 155 22.78 -51.59 -49.67
C PRO A 155 23.68 -50.52 -49.02
N THR A 156 24.65 -49.98 -49.75
CA THR A 156 25.68 -49.06 -49.21
C THR A 156 25.17 -47.62 -49.16
N GLY A 157 24.50 -47.17 -50.23
CA GLY A 157 23.78 -45.90 -50.26
C GLY A 157 22.66 -45.86 -49.22
N TYR A 158 21.87 -46.94 -49.11
CA TYR A 158 20.85 -47.05 -48.07
C TYR A 158 21.43 -46.93 -46.65
N SER A 159 22.52 -47.63 -46.35
CA SER A 159 23.18 -47.57 -45.04
C SER A 159 23.75 -46.17 -44.74
N SER A 160 24.35 -45.52 -45.74
CA SER A 160 24.88 -44.16 -45.60
C SER A 160 23.76 -43.14 -45.34
N ALA A 161 22.67 -43.20 -46.10
CA ALA A 161 21.54 -42.28 -45.96
C ALA A 161 20.82 -42.46 -44.60
N VAL A 162 20.65 -43.71 -44.12
CA VAL A 162 20.11 -43.98 -42.77
C VAL A 162 21.03 -43.43 -41.67
N SER A 163 22.36 -43.51 -41.84
CA SER A 163 23.32 -42.90 -40.91
C SER A 163 23.21 -41.37 -40.89
N GLU A 164 23.06 -40.74 -42.05
CA GLU A 164 22.85 -39.30 -42.17
C GLU A 164 21.54 -38.84 -41.51
N LEU A 165 20.44 -39.55 -41.76
CA LEU A 165 19.15 -39.33 -41.08
C LEU A 165 19.27 -39.46 -39.55
N MET A 166 20.02 -40.46 -39.07
CA MET A 166 20.25 -40.64 -37.64
C MET A 166 21.02 -39.46 -37.02
N MET A 167 22.03 -38.92 -37.73
CA MET A 167 22.76 -37.73 -37.27
C MET A 167 21.87 -36.48 -37.28
N ALA A 168 21.12 -36.23 -38.36
CA ALA A 168 20.20 -35.10 -38.47
C ALA A 168 19.09 -35.15 -37.41
N THR A 169 18.51 -36.32 -37.16
CA THR A 169 17.50 -36.53 -36.11
C THR A 169 18.08 -36.26 -34.73
N LYS A 170 19.30 -36.73 -34.45
CA LYS A 170 19.99 -36.45 -33.18
C LYS A 170 20.28 -34.95 -32.98
N GLN A 171 20.61 -34.22 -34.05
CA GLN A 171 20.78 -32.76 -33.99
C GLN A 171 19.45 -32.05 -33.69
N ARG A 172 18.37 -32.41 -34.41
CA ARG A 172 17.01 -31.92 -34.14
C ARG A 172 16.61 -32.16 -32.68
N ASP A 173 16.83 -33.37 -32.16
CA ASP A 173 16.44 -33.75 -30.80
C ASP A 173 17.21 -32.95 -29.74
N GLY A 174 18.49 -32.68 -29.97
CA GLY A 174 19.28 -31.79 -29.13
C GLY A 174 18.72 -30.36 -29.07
N LEU A 175 18.36 -29.79 -30.24
CA LEU A 175 17.74 -28.46 -30.32
C LEU A 175 16.36 -28.42 -29.66
N ALA A 176 15.52 -29.43 -29.90
CA ALA A 176 14.19 -29.54 -29.30
C ALA A 176 14.26 -29.67 -27.76
N ALA A 177 15.17 -30.50 -27.24
CA ALA A 177 15.39 -30.65 -25.80
C ALA A 177 15.92 -29.36 -25.15
N HIS A 178 16.80 -28.63 -25.85
CA HIS A 178 17.30 -27.32 -25.39
C HIS A 178 16.15 -26.29 -25.31
N LEU A 179 15.36 -26.16 -26.37
CA LEU A 179 14.19 -25.27 -26.41
C LEU A 179 13.16 -25.61 -25.32
N GLN A 180 12.89 -26.90 -25.09
CA GLN A 180 12.02 -27.35 -24.00
C GLN A 180 12.57 -26.96 -22.62
N THR A 181 13.88 -27.12 -22.40
CA THR A 181 14.55 -26.72 -21.15
C THR A 181 14.42 -25.21 -20.91
N VAL A 182 14.66 -24.39 -21.94
CA VAL A 182 14.51 -22.93 -21.88
C VAL A 182 13.06 -22.52 -21.60
N GLN A 183 12.09 -23.20 -22.23
CA GLN A 183 10.67 -22.95 -21.98
C GLN A 183 10.27 -23.29 -20.53
N GLN A 184 10.73 -24.43 -20.00
CA GLN A 184 10.48 -24.83 -18.61
C GLN A 184 11.09 -23.84 -17.61
N ALA A 185 12.34 -23.42 -17.82
CA ALA A 185 13.00 -22.42 -16.99
C ALA A 185 12.22 -21.09 -16.97
N ARG A 186 11.76 -20.61 -18.13
CA ARG A 186 10.95 -19.39 -18.24
C ARG A 186 9.59 -19.51 -17.55
N THR A 187 8.92 -20.66 -17.64
CA THR A 187 7.66 -20.90 -16.92
C THR A 187 7.88 -20.93 -15.41
N GLN A 188 8.99 -21.51 -14.94
CA GLN A 188 9.35 -21.51 -13.52
C GLN A 188 9.70 -20.10 -13.01
N GLU A 189 10.43 -19.30 -13.78
CA GLU A 189 10.74 -17.90 -13.48
C GLU A 189 9.47 -17.06 -13.37
N GLN A 190 8.55 -17.19 -14.34
CA GLN A 190 7.24 -16.51 -14.30
C GLN A 190 6.42 -16.90 -13.06
N HIS A 191 6.42 -18.18 -12.67
CA HIS A 191 5.76 -18.64 -11.46
C HIS A 191 6.41 -18.08 -10.18
N GLN A 192 7.74 -18.03 -10.11
CA GLN A 192 8.44 -17.41 -8.99
C GLN A 192 8.18 -15.90 -8.88
N ALA A 193 8.18 -15.18 -10.01
CA ALA A 193 7.85 -13.76 -10.07
C ALA A 193 6.40 -13.49 -9.62
N PHE A 194 5.44 -14.33 -10.02
CA PHE A 194 4.05 -14.27 -9.57
C PHE A 194 3.91 -14.49 -8.06
N LEU A 195 4.59 -15.50 -7.51
CA LEU A 195 4.62 -15.75 -6.06
C LEU A 195 5.28 -14.60 -5.28
N ALA A 196 6.37 -14.02 -5.80
CA ALA A 196 7.04 -12.87 -5.19
C ALA A 196 6.14 -11.63 -5.18
N ALA A 197 5.44 -11.36 -6.29
CA ALA A 197 4.48 -10.26 -6.39
C ALA A 197 3.27 -10.48 -5.46
N GLN A 198 2.75 -11.70 -5.30
CA GLN A 198 1.74 -11.99 -4.27
C GLN A 198 2.27 -11.74 -2.84
N LYS A 199 3.53 -12.09 -2.54
CA LYS A 199 4.14 -11.82 -1.22
C LYS A 199 4.24 -10.33 -0.94
N GLN A 200 4.69 -9.54 -1.91
CA GLN A 200 4.74 -8.08 -1.80
C GLN A 200 3.34 -7.50 -1.61
N ALA A 201 2.36 -7.97 -2.38
CA ALA A 201 0.98 -7.51 -2.26
C ALA A 201 0.35 -7.82 -0.90
N ALA A 202 0.58 -9.03 -0.36
CA ALA A 202 0.12 -9.43 0.97
C ALA A 202 0.80 -8.60 2.07
N ALA A 203 2.10 -8.31 1.94
CA ALA A 203 2.82 -7.44 2.87
C ALA A 203 2.26 -6.00 2.84
N GLU A 204 2.07 -5.41 1.66
CA GLU A 204 1.47 -4.06 1.51
C GLU A 204 0.07 -3.96 2.14
N LEU A 205 -0.73 -5.03 2.04
CA LEU A 205 -2.07 -5.10 2.63
C LEU A 205 -2.06 -5.36 4.15
N SER A 206 -0.96 -5.88 4.70
CA SER A 206 -0.84 -6.20 6.13
C SER A 206 -0.17 -5.10 6.94
N THR A 207 0.94 -4.55 6.45
CA THR A 207 1.81 -3.61 7.18
C THR A 207 2.15 -2.34 6.40
N GLY A 208 1.72 -2.23 5.14
CA GLY A 208 1.98 -1.05 4.30
C GLY A 208 1.21 0.20 4.73
N PRO A 209 1.51 1.37 4.13
CA PRO A 209 0.83 2.64 4.42
C PRO A 209 -0.67 2.63 4.06
N ASN A 210 -1.15 1.59 3.38
CA ASN A 210 -2.54 1.37 3.03
C ASN A 210 -3.06 0.00 3.55
N ALA A 211 -2.52 -0.47 4.67
CA ALA A 211 -2.89 -1.75 5.26
C ALA A 211 -4.39 -1.83 5.59
N ILE A 212 -4.93 -3.05 5.53
CA ILE A 212 -6.28 -3.36 5.96
C ILE A 212 -6.23 -3.89 7.39
N PRO A 213 -6.91 -3.26 8.37
CA PRO A 213 -6.91 -3.74 9.75
C PRO A 213 -7.42 -5.18 9.85
N GLY A 214 -6.59 -6.08 10.42
CA GLY A 214 -6.91 -7.50 10.53
C GLY A 214 -6.79 -8.27 9.21
N PHE A 215 -5.95 -7.82 8.26
CA PHE A 215 -5.64 -8.61 7.07
C PHE A 215 -5.03 -9.96 7.46
N GLY A 216 -5.73 -11.04 7.09
CA GLY A 216 -5.43 -12.40 7.54
C GLY A 216 -6.38 -13.40 6.90
N LYS A 217 -6.24 -14.70 7.24
CA LYS A 217 -6.96 -15.79 6.57
C LYS A 217 -8.48 -15.60 6.56
N GLU A 218 -9.05 -15.23 7.71
CA GLU A 218 -10.50 -15.00 7.82
C GLU A 218 -11.00 -13.87 6.92
N LEU A 219 -10.20 -12.82 6.74
CA LEU A 219 -10.55 -11.71 5.87
C LEU A 219 -10.48 -12.14 4.40
N VAL A 220 -9.43 -12.89 4.02
CA VAL A 220 -9.29 -13.47 2.68
C VAL A 220 -10.46 -14.41 2.37
N GLN A 221 -10.91 -15.22 3.33
CA GLN A 221 -12.10 -16.07 3.17
C GLN A 221 -13.39 -15.25 2.96
N LYS A 222 -13.61 -14.19 3.76
CA LYS A 222 -14.78 -13.28 3.59
C LYS A 222 -14.72 -12.52 2.25
N LEU A 223 -13.53 -12.14 1.81
CA LEU A 223 -13.28 -11.58 0.48
C LEU A 223 -13.60 -12.59 -0.63
N ASN A 224 -13.15 -13.84 -0.51
CA ASN A 224 -13.46 -14.93 -1.44
C ASN A 224 -14.95 -15.25 -1.53
N VAL A 225 -15.72 -15.09 -0.45
CA VAL A 225 -17.20 -15.17 -0.51
C VAL A 225 -17.77 -13.93 -1.21
N THR A 226 -17.30 -12.74 -0.87
CA THR A 226 -17.77 -11.48 -1.47
C THR A 226 -17.49 -11.42 -2.97
N GLY A 227 -16.33 -11.90 -3.44
CA GLY A 227 -16.01 -11.96 -4.86
C GLY A 227 -16.95 -12.89 -5.64
N ARG A 228 -17.28 -14.06 -5.08
CA ARG A 228 -18.32 -14.96 -5.64
C ARG A 228 -19.69 -14.27 -5.71
N ASP A 229 -20.07 -13.48 -4.70
CA ASP A 229 -21.30 -12.66 -4.71
C ASP A 229 -21.30 -11.56 -5.79
N TYR A 230 -20.13 -11.18 -6.31
CA TYR A 230 -19.96 -10.28 -7.47
C TYR A 230 -19.79 -11.02 -8.80
N GLY A 231 -19.76 -12.36 -8.79
CA GLY A 231 -19.62 -13.20 -9.98
C GLY A 231 -18.19 -13.61 -10.34
N PHE A 232 -17.19 -13.31 -9.51
CA PHE A 232 -15.82 -13.78 -9.72
C PHE A 232 -15.67 -15.27 -9.40
N SER A 233 -14.94 -15.98 -10.25
CA SER A 233 -14.49 -17.35 -9.98
C SER A 233 -13.36 -17.39 -8.94
N PRO A 234 -13.15 -18.52 -8.22
CA PRO A 234 -12.02 -18.68 -7.31
C PRO A 234 -10.65 -18.57 -8.02
N GLU A 235 -10.60 -18.94 -9.29
CA GLU A 235 -9.39 -18.93 -10.13
C GLU A 235 -8.98 -17.50 -10.51
N GLU A 236 -9.95 -16.67 -10.92
CA GLU A 236 -9.73 -15.23 -11.15
C GLU A 236 -9.25 -14.56 -9.87
N MET A 237 -9.91 -14.82 -8.74
CA MET A 237 -9.52 -14.27 -7.43
C MET A 237 -8.10 -14.68 -7.02
N SER A 238 -7.69 -15.91 -7.30
CA SER A 238 -6.34 -16.42 -7.02
C SER A 238 -5.27 -15.83 -7.94
N THR A 239 -5.68 -15.23 -9.07
CA THR A 239 -4.79 -14.57 -10.05
C THR A 239 -4.59 -13.08 -9.72
N ILE A 240 -5.47 -12.48 -8.90
CA ILE A 240 -5.34 -11.07 -8.49
C ILE A 240 -4.07 -10.87 -7.66
N THR A 241 -3.11 -10.17 -8.25
CA THR A 241 -1.80 -9.88 -7.63
C THR A 241 -1.68 -8.42 -7.18
N ASP A 242 -2.53 -7.50 -7.68
CA ASP A 242 -2.47 -6.08 -7.34
C ASP A 242 -3.30 -5.77 -6.07
N PRO A 243 -2.68 -5.23 -4.99
CA PRO A 243 -3.34 -4.82 -3.74
C PRO A 243 -4.59 -3.95 -3.91
N ARG A 244 -4.65 -3.13 -4.97
CA ARG A 244 -5.73 -2.18 -5.21
C ARG A 244 -7.06 -2.89 -5.43
N HIS A 245 -7.04 -4.03 -6.14
CA HIS A 245 -8.23 -4.84 -6.41
C HIS A 245 -8.78 -5.46 -5.12
N ILE A 246 -7.89 -5.96 -4.26
CA ILE A 246 -8.24 -6.53 -2.96
C ILE A 246 -8.84 -5.45 -2.04
N ARG A 247 -8.30 -4.22 -2.05
CA ARG A 247 -8.86 -3.08 -1.30
C ARG A 247 -10.27 -2.70 -1.78
N VAL A 248 -10.47 -2.57 -3.09
CA VAL A 248 -11.81 -2.26 -3.66
C VAL A 248 -12.83 -3.34 -3.28
N LEU A 249 -12.44 -4.62 -3.33
CA LEU A 249 -13.31 -5.74 -2.92
C LEU A 249 -13.62 -5.71 -1.41
N HIS A 250 -12.64 -5.35 -0.58
CA HIS A 250 -12.81 -5.15 0.86
C HIS A 250 -13.77 -3.99 1.19
N ASP A 251 -13.67 -2.88 0.48
CA ASP A 251 -14.57 -1.74 0.68
C ASP A 251 -15.99 -2.07 0.21
N ALA A 252 -16.12 -2.85 -0.88
CA ALA A 252 -17.39 -3.41 -1.32
C ALA A 252 -18.01 -4.39 -0.29
N MET A 253 -17.19 -5.24 0.35
CA MET A 253 -17.61 -6.11 1.45
C MET A 253 -18.15 -5.28 2.63
N LYS A 254 -17.39 -4.29 3.11
CA LYS A 254 -17.81 -3.39 4.20
C LYS A 254 -19.10 -2.64 3.85
N TYR A 255 -19.26 -2.20 2.59
CA TYR A 255 -20.48 -1.56 2.13
C TYR A 255 -21.70 -2.49 2.21
N ARG A 256 -21.56 -3.76 1.78
CA ARG A 256 -22.65 -4.76 1.89
C ARG A 256 -22.98 -5.06 3.35
N GLU A 257 -21.99 -5.19 4.23
CA GLU A 257 -22.22 -5.33 5.68
C GLU A 257 -23.01 -4.15 6.27
N LEU A 258 -22.64 -2.91 5.91
CA LEU A 258 -23.35 -1.71 6.37
C LEU A 258 -24.80 -1.70 5.85
N GLN A 259 -25.02 -2.04 4.58
CA GLN A 259 -26.37 -2.16 4.00
C GLN A 259 -27.21 -3.23 4.73
N ALA A 260 -26.62 -4.39 5.05
CA ALA A 260 -27.28 -5.45 5.80
C ALA A 260 -27.62 -5.06 7.26
N LYS A 261 -26.79 -4.23 7.90
CA LYS A 261 -26.99 -3.74 9.28
C LYS A 261 -27.98 -2.57 9.38
N LYS A 262 -28.26 -1.83 8.29
CA LYS A 262 -29.26 -0.73 8.26
C LYS A 262 -30.65 -1.10 8.80
N PRO A 263 -31.32 -2.21 8.40
CA PRO A 263 -32.65 -2.55 8.93
C PRO A 263 -32.65 -2.78 10.44
N GLU A 264 -31.56 -3.29 11.03
CA GLU A 264 -31.45 -3.44 12.49
C GLU A 264 -31.20 -2.11 13.19
N ALA A 265 -30.35 -1.23 12.61
CA ALA A 265 -30.15 0.12 13.11
C ALA A 265 -31.47 0.92 13.09
N MET A 266 -32.25 0.84 12.01
CA MET A 266 -33.57 1.46 11.91
C MET A 266 -34.56 0.91 12.96
N LYS A 267 -34.55 -0.40 13.22
CA LYS A 267 -35.35 -1.01 14.31
C LYS A 267 -34.93 -0.50 15.68
N LYS A 268 -33.62 -0.37 15.95
CA LYS A 268 -33.10 0.17 17.22
C LYS A 268 -33.48 1.64 17.41
N VAL A 269 -33.42 2.46 16.35
CA VAL A 269 -33.87 3.87 16.38
C VAL A 269 -35.38 3.97 16.58
N ALA A 270 -36.18 3.12 15.94
CA ALA A 270 -37.63 3.08 16.12
C ALA A 270 -38.08 2.59 17.51
N ALA A 271 -37.29 1.71 18.13
CA ALA A 271 -37.51 1.20 19.48
C ALA A 271 -36.91 2.09 20.59
N ALA A 272 -36.11 3.10 20.25
CA ALA A 272 -35.55 4.02 21.23
C ALA A 272 -36.68 4.83 21.89
N PRO A 273 -36.69 4.96 23.23
CA PRO A 273 -37.71 5.77 23.91
C PRO A 273 -37.59 7.21 23.46
N LYS A 274 -38.70 7.79 22.97
CA LYS A 274 -38.76 9.21 22.63
C LYS A 274 -38.35 10.02 23.87
N PRO A 275 -37.50 11.06 23.73
CA PRO A 275 -37.14 11.89 24.86
C PRO A 275 -38.41 12.43 25.51
N ALA A 276 -38.49 12.32 26.84
CA ALA A 276 -39.64 12.80 27.58
C ALA A 276 -39.90 14.27 27.18
N PRO A 277 -41.16 14.66 26.89
CA PRO A 277 -41.45 16.04 26.56
C PRO A 277 -40.96 16.91 27.71
N GLN A 278 -40.05 17.84 27.44
CA GLN A 278 -39.53 18.71 28.48
C GLN A 278 -40.71 19.47 29.09
N THR A 279 -41.05 19.10 30.32
CA THR A 279 -42.12 19.74 31.07
C THR A 279 -41.66 21.15 31.38
N ARG A 280 -42.03 22.09 30.50
CA ARG A 280 -41.83 23.52 30.72
C ARG A 280 -42.31 23.84 32.12
N SER A 281 -41.39 24.19 33.01
CA SER A 281 -41.66 24.31 34.43
C SER A 281 -42.78 25.31 34.63
N VAL A 282 -43.92 24.84 35.15
CA VAL A 282 -45.05 25.72 35.46
C VAL A 282 -44.53 26.71 36.51
N PRO A 283 -44.53 28.03 36.23
CA PRO A 283 -43.95 29.00 37.14
C PRO A 283 -44.70 28.93 38.49
N PRO A 284 -43.99 28.83 39.63
CA PRO A 284 -44.63 28.60 40.91
C PRO A 284 -45.57 29.76 41.26
N ASN A 285 -46.82 29.40 41.58
CA ASN A 285 -47.86 30.36 41.91
C ASN A 285 -47.45 31.22 43.12
N THR A 286 -48.02 32.42 43.25
CA THR A 286 -47.70 33.40 44.31
C THR A 286 -47.78 32.78 45.71
N VAL A 287 -48.81 31.97 45.97
CA VAL A 287 -48.99 31.20 47.21
C VAL A 287 -47.80 30.27 47.48
N GLN A 288 -47.29 29.56 46.47
CA GLN A 288 -46.17 28.63 46.62
C GLN A 288 -44.85 29.37 46.87
N LYS A 289 -44.66 30.56 46.30
CA LYS A 289 -43.52 31.43 46.61
C LYS A 289 -43.60 31.92 48.05
N ALA A 290 -44.76 32.42 48.48
CA ALA A 290 -44.98 32.89 49.84
C ALA A 290 -44.80 31.78 50.90
N ALA A 291 -45.29 30.57 50.62
CA ALA A 291 -45.13 29.39 51.47
C ALA A 291 -43.65 28.98 51.60
N LYS A 292 -42.89 29.01 50.50
CA LYS A 292 -41.43 28.74 50.53
C LYS A 292 -40.66 29.81 51.30
N SER A 293 -41.01 31.09 51.17
CA SER A 293 -40.35 32.15 51.96
C SER A 293 -40.67 32.06 53.45
N PHE A 294 -41.91 31.72 53.82
CA PHE A 294 -42.28 31.50 55.22
C PHE A 294 -41.59 30.26 55.82
N ALA A 295 -41.53 29.15 55.07
CA ALA A 295 -40.81 27.95 55.50
C ALA A 295 -39.29 28.17 55.64
N ALA A 296 -38.70 29.04 54.81
CA ALA A 296 -37.28 29.39 54.91
C ALA A 296 -36.97 30.36 56.07
N LYS A 297 -37.89 31.29 56.38
CA LYS A 297 -37.77 32.26 57.47
C LYS A 297 -39.16 32.54 58.09
N PRO A 298 -39.54 31.85 59.19
CA PRO A 298 -40.82 32.09 59.84
C PRO A 298 -40.80 33.42 60.60
N SER A 299 -41.34 34.46 59.98
CA SER A 299 -41.54 35.79 60.59
C SER A 299 -43.00 36.22 60.47
N ILE A 300 -43.41 37.17 61.32
CA ILE A 300 -44.77 37.76 61.29
C ILE A 300 -45.06 38.40 59.92
N GLU A 301 -44.04 39.05 59.33
CA GLU A 301 -44.11 39.66 58.01
C GLU A 301 -44.26 38.61 56.89
N ALA A 302 -43.50 37.50 56.95
CA ALA A 302 -43.65 36.39 56.01
C ALA A 302 -45.01 35.67 56.15
N MET A 303 -45.57 35.60 57.36
CA MET A 303 -46.92 35.09 57.62
C MET A 303 -47.99 36.02 57.03
N ALA A 304 -47.83 37.34 57.14
CA ALA A 304 -48.74 38.32 56.54
C ALA A 304 -48.73 38.23 54.99
N VAL A 305 -47.55 38.06 54.38
CA VAL A 305 -47.42 37.83 52.93
C VAL A 305 -48.06 36.50 52.50
N LEU A 306 -47.93 35.44 53.29
CA LEU A 306 -48.59 34.15 53.05
C LEU A 306 -50.13 34.27 53.08
N MET A 307 -50.66 34.89 54.13
CA MET A 307 -52.11 35.08 54.31
C MET A 307 -52.71 35.97 53.22
N ASN A 308 -52.01 37.03 52.81
CA ASN A 308 -52.45 37.92 51.71
C ASN A 308 -52.38 37.21 50.34
N ALA A 309 -51.36 36.37 50.12
CA ALA A 309 -51.26 35.56 48.91
C ALA A 309 -52.37 34.48 48.82
N ALA A 310 -52.85 33.96 49.95
CA ALA A 310 -53.89 32.94 50.03
C ALA A 310 -55.34 33.50 49.94
N ASN A 311 -55.51 34.82 50.04
CA ASN A 311 -56.82 35.50 50.02
C ASN A 311 -57.18 36.09 48.63
N LYS A 312 -56.48 35.68 47.57
CA LYS A 312 -56.73 36.02 46.16
C LYS A 312 -56.90 34.78 45.31
#